data_AF-A0A317HHI1-F1
#
_entry.id   AF-A0A317HHI1-F1
#
_cell.length_a   1.000
_cell.length_b   1.000
_cell.length_c   1.000
_cell.angle_alpha   90.00
_cell.angle_beta   90.00
_cell.angle_gamma   90.00
#
_symmetry.space_group_name_H-M   'P 1'
#
loop_
_entity.id
_entity.type
_entity.pdbx_description
1 polymer ?
#
loop_
_entity_poly.entity_id
_entity_poly.type
_entity_poly.pdbx_seq_one_letter_code
_entity_poly.pdbx_strand_id
1 'polypeptide(L)'
;HPIGLGGNAMTIEQLQDAAKLGAYIEVTAGVVSREGPGQAHAFEAIRKVGPAMCFVSSDSGLPGNNHPDGLALAAKALRGAGFSENELNMMFKENPAKLVKLPVL
;
A
#
# COMPACT_ATOMS: atom_id res chain seq x y z
N HIS A 1 -0.16 -8.84 -5.88
CA HIS A 1 -0.26 -7.97 -4.68
C HIS A 1 -1.32 -8.52 -3.74
N PRO A 2 -1.07 -8.53 -2.42
CA PRO A 2 -1.92 -9.22 -1.45
C PRO A 2 -3.21 -8.45 -1.11
N ILE A 3 -3.21 -7.12 -1.26
CA ILE A 3 -4.38 -6.25 -1.09
C ILE A 3 -5.09 -6.05 -2.44
N GLY A 4 -6.38 -6.36 -2.50
CA GLY A 4 -7.21 -6.18 -3.69
C GLY A 4 -8.49 -7.02 -3.63
N LEU A 5 -9.24 -7.07 -4.74
CA LEU A 5 -10.46 -7.89 -4.87
C LEU A 5 -10.31 -9.02 -5.91
N GLY A 6 -9.09 -9.29 -6.38
CA GLY A 6 -8.80 -10.34 -7.35
C GLY A 6 -8.68 -11.72 -6.70
N GLY A 7 -8.69 -12.80 -7.50
CA GLY A 7 -8.64 -14.18 -7.00
C GLY A 7 -7.39 -14.58 -6.20
N ASN A 8 -6.33 -13.77 -6.23
CA ASN A 8 -5.09 -13.97 -5.46
C ASN A 8 -4.99 -13.04 -4.22
N ALA A 9 -6.06 -12.29 -3.91
CA ALA A 9 -6.08 -11.39 -2.76
C ALA A 9 -6.22 -12.16 -1.44
N MET A 10 -5.59 -11.63 -0.40
CA MET A 10 -5.70 -12.14 0.96
C MET A 10 -6.86 -11.43 1.69
N THR A 11 -7.48 -12.11 2.65
CA THR A 11 -8.43 -11.44 3.56
C THR A 11 -7.69 -10.51 4.52
N ILE A 12 -8.40 -9.55 5.14
CA ILE A 12 -7.79 -8.64 6.12
C ILE A 12 -7.20 -9.42 7.30
N GLU A 13 -7.85 -10.50 7.73
CA GLU A 13 -7.38 -11.37 8.81
C GLU A 13 -6.04 -12.02 8.43
N GLN A 14 -5.94 -12.54 7.20
CA GLN A 14 -4.70 -13.13 6.69
C GLN A 14 -3.57 -12.09 6.60
N LEU A 15 -3.89 -10.85 6.19
CA LEU A 15 -2.92 -9.75 6.16
C LEU A 15 -2.42 -9.40 7.56
N GLN A 16 -3.33 -9.33 8.54
CA GLN A 16 -2.98 -9.09 9.94
C GLN A 16 -2.12 -10.22 10.50
N ASP A 17 -2.43 -11.48 10.19
CA ASP A 17 -1.63 -12.62 10.63
C ASP A 17 -0.24 -12.61 9.99
N ALA A 18 -0.12 -12.29 8.70
CA ALA A 18 1.17 -12.10 8.05
C ALA A 18 1.98 -10.96 8.70
N ALA A 19 1.33 -9.83 9.01
CA ALA A 19 1.98 -8.70 9.68
C ALA A 19 2.48 -9.09 11.10
N LYS A 20 1.71 -9.88 11.87
CA LYS A 20 2.15 -10.40 13.17
C LYS A 20 3.38 -11.32 13.08
N LEU A 21 3.55 -12.00 11.95
CA LEU A 21 4.73 -12.82 11.66
C LEU A 21 5.93 -11.99 11.17
N GLY A 22 5.80 -10.67 11.06
CA GLY A 22 6.86 -9.75 10.65
C GLY A 22 6.88 -9.43 9.15
N ALA A 23 5.86 -9.82 8.39
CA ALA A 23 5.77 -9.44 6.98
C ALA A 23 5.38 -7.97 6.82
N TYR A 24 5.97 -7.31 5.82
CA TYR A 24 5.46 -6.03 5.31
C TYR A 24 4.49 -6.28 4.15
N ILE A 25 3.35 -5.63 4.19
CA ILE A 25 2.24 -5.81 3.25
C ILE A 25 2.34 -4.77 2.13
N GLU A 26 2.38 -5.24 0.89
CA GLU A 26 2.41 -4.38 -0.28
C GLU A 26 1.01 -3.84 -0.62
N VAL A 27 0.97 -2.53 -0.90
CA VAL A 27 -0.15 -1.82 -1.50
C VAL A 27 0.29 -1.24 -2.84
N THR A 28 -0.39 -1.59 -3.94
CA THR A 28 -0.02 -1.02 -5.25
C THR A 28 -0.71 0.30 -5.51
N ALA A 29 0.03 1.21 -6.13
CA ALA A 29 -0.45 2.53 -6.51
C ALA A 29 -1.76 2.46 -7.31
N GLY A 30 -1.86 1.53 -8.26
CA GLY A 30 -3.07 1.36 -9.07
C GLY A 30 -4.31 1.01 -8.26
N VAL A 31 -4.18 0.22 -7.19
CA VAL A 31 -5.33 -0.14 -6.32
C VAL A 31 -5.78 1.06 -5.49
N VAL A 32 -4.85 1.86 -4.95
CA VAL A 32 -5.21 3.05 -4.14
C VAL A 32 -5.59 4.28 -4.95
N SER A 33 -5.13 4.42 -6.19
CA SER A 33 -5.41 5.60 -7.01
C SER A 33 -6.65 5.48 -7.90
N ARG A 34 -7.16 4.26 -8.15
CA ARG A 34 -8.36 4.03 -8.97
C ARG A 34 -9.60 3.99 -8.08
N GLU A 35 -10.47 5.00 -8.20
CA GLU A 35 -11.70 5.08 -7.43
C GLU A 35 -12.58 3.84 -7.61
N GLY A 36 -13.15 3.36 -6.50
CA GLY A 36 -14.05 2.21 -6.50
C GLY A 36 -13.85 1.26 -5.32
N PRO A 37 -14.48 0.06 -5.37
CA PRO A 37 -14.46 -0.89 -4.26
C PRO A 37 -13.05 -1.35 -3.87
N GLY A 38 -12.15 -1.51 -4.84
CA GLY A 38 -10.76 -1.90 -4.59
C GLY A 38 -9.99 -0.86 -3.77
N GLN A 39 -10.18 0.42 -4.06
CA GLN A 39 -9.58 1.52 -3.30
C GLN A 39 -10.14 1.59 -1.88
N ALA A 40 -11.47 1.51 -1.72
CA ALA A 40 -12.11 1.51 -0.41
C ALA A 40 -11.61 0.34 0.46
N HIS A 41 -11.52 -0.85 -0.14
CA HIS A 41 -10.97 -2.04 0.52
C HIS A 41 -9.50 -1.85 0.90
N ALA A 42 -8.68 -1.26 0.03
CA ALA A 42 -7.28 -0.99 0.36
C ALA A 42 -7.14 -0.01 1.53
N PHE A 43 -7.95 1.04 1.58
CA PHE A 43 -7.95 1.97 2.72
C PHE A 43 -8.38 1.29 4.02
N GLU A 44 -9.37 0.40 3.97
CA GLU A 44 -9.75 -0.41 5.13
C GLU A 44 -8.61 -1.34 5.57
N ALA A 45 -8.04 -2.09 4.64
CA ALA A 45 -6.96 -3.03 4.90
C ALA A 45 -5.74 -2.34 5.54
N ILE A 46 -5.29 -1.20 5.00
CA ILE A 46 -4.18 -0.43 5.56
C ILE A 46 -4.49 0.00 7.01
N ARG A 47 -5.70 0.47 7.30
CA ARG A 47 -6.09 0.87 8.68
C ARG A 47 -6.14 -0.31 9.64
N LYS A 48 -6.58 -1.48 9.17
CA LYS A 48 -6.70 -2.70 10.00
C LYS A 48 -5.37 -3.40 10.24
N VAL A 49 -4.50 -3.40 9.24
CA VAL A 49 -3.14 -3.97 9.31
C VAL A 49 -2.19 -3.03 10.04
N GLY A 50 -2.34 -1.72 9.81
CA GLY A 50 -1.47 -0.67 10.33
C GLY A 50 -0.50 -0.15 9.27
N PRO A 51 -0.40 1.17 9.06
CA PRO A 51 0.55 1.77 8.11
C PRO A 51 2.01 1.38 8.35
N ALA A 52 2.39 1.13 9.62
CA ALA A 52 3.74 0.69 10.00
C ALA A 52 4.12 -0.69 9.42
N MET A 53 3.14 -1.50 9.02
CA MET A 53 3.35 -2.81 8.42
C MET A 53 3.04 -2.81 6.92
N CYS A 54 2.77 -1.65 6.31
CA CYS A 54 2.44 -1.54 4.89
C CYS A 54 3.54 -0.77 4.14
N PHE A 55 3.70 -1.01 2.84
CA PHE A 55 4.46 -0.15 1.95
C PHE A 55 3.76 0.03 0.61
N VAL A 56 3.98 1.19 -0.04
CA VAL A 56 3.41 1.48 -1.36
C VAL A 56 4.43 1.19 -2.45
N SER A 57 4.04 0.39 -3.43
CA SER A 57 4.79 0.15 -4.67
C SER A 57 4.00 0.68 -5.87
N SER A 58 4.67 0.95 -6.98
CA SER A 58 3.97 1.38 -8.21
C SER A 58 3.30 0.22 -8.94
N ASP A 59 3.90 -0.97 -8.89
CA ASP A 59 3.61 -2.10 -9.78
C ASP A 59 3.51 -1.68 -11.27
N SER A 60 4.36 -0.73 -11.66
CA SER A 60 4.46 -0.32 -13.05
C SER A 60 5.30 -1.30 -13.85
N GLY A 61 4.90 -1.53 -15.09
CA GLY A 61 5.55 -2.43 -16.06
C GLY A 61 4.55 -3.23 -16.88
N LEU A 62 3.30 -3.34 -16.42
CA LEU A 62 2.24 -4.08 -17.09
C LEU A 62 1.49 -3.21 -18.13
N PRO A 63 0.97 -3.80 -19.22
CA PRO A 63 0.08 -3.10 -20.14
C PRO A 63 -1.08 -2.43 -19.40
N GLY A 64 -1.24 -1.12 -19.58
CA GLY A 64 -2.28 -0.33 -18.90
C GLY A 64 -2.02 -0.02 -17.42
N ASN A 65 -0.87 -0.41 -16.86
CA ASN A 65 -0.46 -0.07 -15.49
C ASN A 65 0.86 0.70 -15.45
N ASN A 66 1.10 1.58 -16.43
CA ASN A 66 2.29 2.42 -16.50
C ASN A 66 1.88 3.89 -16.39
N HIS A 67 2.03 4.46 -15.20
CA HIS A 67 1.84 5.90 -14.99
C HIS A 67 3.09 6.47 -14.28
N PRO A 68 3.81 7.43 -14.88
CA PRO A 68 5.01 8.00 -14.27
C PRO A 68 4.72 8.58 -12.87
N ASP A 69 3.54 9.18 -12.72
CA ASP A 69 3.08 9.75 -11.45
C ASP A 69 2.38 8.77 -10.50
N GLY A 70 2.45 7.45 -10.73
CA GLY A 70 1.66 6.46 -9.99
C GLY A 70 1.80 6.58 -8.46
N LEU A 71 3.03 6.72 -7.95
CA LEU A 71 3.27 6.91 -6.51
C LEU A 71 2.73 8.25 -5.98
N ALA A 72 2.80 9.32 -6.77
CA ALA A 72 2.25 10.62 -6.39
C ALA A 72 0.72 10.60 -6.33
N LEU A 73 0.07 9.92 -7.29
CA LEU A 73 -1.37 9.71 -7.31
C LEU A 73 -1.83 8.86 -6.12
N ALA A 74 -1.09 7.80 -5.78
CA ALA A 74 -1.34 7.00 -4.58
C ALA A 74 -1.26 7.83 -3.29
N ALA A 75 -0.20 8.64 -3.14
CA ALA A 75 -0.04 9.53 -1.99
C ALA A 75 -1.16 10.56 -1.90
N LYS A 76 -1.60 11.14 -3.03
CA LYS A 76 -2.75 12.06 -3.09
C LYS A 76 -4.04 11.37 -2.63
N ALA A 77 -4.31 10.16 -3.11
CA ALA A 77 -5.51 9.41 -2.75
C ALA A 77 -5.54 9.04 -1.26
N LEU A 78 -4.42 8.54 -0.72
CA LEU A 78 -4.30 8.23 0.70
C LEU A 78 -4.45 9.48 1.58
N ARG A 79 -3.82 10.60 1.21
CA ARG A 79 -4.03 11.89 1.91
C ARG A 79 -5.50 12.30 1.88
N GLY A 80 -6.16 12.20 0.73
CA GLY A 80 -7.59 12.48 0.59
C GLY A 80 -8.49 11.59 1.44
N ALA A 81 -8.04 10.36 1.74
CA ALA A 81 -8.70 9.42 2.63
C ALA A 81 -8.40 9.66 4.13
N GLY A 82 -7.62 10.69 4.47
CA GLY A 82 -7.34 11.07 5.86
C GLY A 82 -6.15 10.36 6.50
N PHE A 83 -5.29 9.68 5.72
CA PHE A 83 -3.99 9.23 6.24
C PHE A 83 -3.07 10.43 6.48
N SER A 84 -2.43 10.45 7.64
CA SER A 84 -1.52 11.52 8.06
C SER A 84 -0.20 11.50 7.29
N GLU A 85 0.51 12.63 7.25
CA GLU A 85 1.85 12.70 6.65
C GLU A 85 2.83 11.70 7.26
N ASN A 86 2.70 11.42 8.57
CA ASN A 86 3.54 10.43 9.24
C ASN A 86 3.27 9.00 8.71
N GLU A 87 2.01 8.63 8.54
CA GLU A 87 1.63 7.33 7.96
C GLU A 87 2.06 7.23 6.49
N LEU A 88 1.98 8.32 5.73
CA LEU A 88 2.51 8.38 4.37
C LEU A 88 4.05 8.21 4.36
N ASN A 89 4.78 8.88 5.24
CA ASN A 89 6.23 8.71 5.35
C ASN A 89 6.61 7.26 5.69
N MET A 90 5.89 6.62 6.62
CA MET A 90 6.09 5.19 6.92
C MET A 90 5.96 4.34 5.66
N MET A 91 4.83 4.45 4.95
CA MET A 91 4.52 3.56 3.83
C MET A 91 5.34 3.83 2.56
N PHE A 92 5.74 5.07 2.30
CA PHE A 92 6.46 5.44 1.07
C PHE A 92 7.97 5.50 1.22
N LYS A 93 8.48 5.67 2.45
CA LYS A 93 9.92 5.88 2.69
C LYS A 93 10.47 4.88 3.69
N GLU A 94 9.94 4.88 4.91
CA GLU A 94 10.61 4.18 6.01
C GLU A 94 10.52 2.66 5.89
N ASN A 95 9.31 2.13 5.68
CA ASN A 95 9.06 0.71 5.59
C ASN A 95 9.76 0.08 4.38
N PRO A 96 9.65 0.63 3.16
CA PRO A 96 10.41 0.09 2.04
C PRO A 96 11.93 0.20 2.25
N ALA A 97 12.44 1.30 2.82
CA ALA A 97 13.87 1.42 3.14
C ALA A 97 14.33 0.35 4.14
N LYS A 98 13.57 0.11 5.22
CA LYS A 98 13.84 -0.97 6.20
C LYS A 98 13.85 -2.34 5.52
N LEU A 99 12.90 -2.62 4.64
CA LEU A 99 12.77 -3.90 3.93
C LEU A 99 14.01 -4.22 3.08
N VAL A 100 14.55 -3.20 2.39
CA VAL A 100 15.75 -3.35 1.54
C VAL A 100 17.05 -2.94 2.24
N LYS A 101 17.02 -2.70 3.55
CA LYS A 101 18.18 -2.33 4.39
C LYS A 101 18.90 -1.04 3.93
N LEU A 102 18.13 -0.05 3.50
CA LEU A 102 18.62 1.29 3.18
C LEU A 102 18.40 2.26 4.35
N PRO A 103 19.19 3.35 4.45
CA PRO A 103 18.92 4.44 5.37
C PRO A 103 17.54 5.06 5.12
N VAL A 104 16.88 5.47 6.20
CA VAL A 104 15.64 6.27 6.12
C VAL A 104 16.01 7.71 5.78
N LEU A 105 15.32 8.30 4.80
CA LEU A 105 15.51 9.67 4.32
C LEU A 105 14.48 10.64 4.91
#